data_AF-A0A2K8MF73-F1
#
_entry.id   AF-A0A2K8MF73-F1
#
_cell.length_a   1.000
_cell.length_b   1.000
_cell.length_c   1.000
_cell.angle_alpha   90.00
_cell.angle_beta   90.00
_cell.angle_gamma   90.00
#
_symmetry.space_group_name_H-M   'P 1'
#
loop_
_entity.id
_entity.type
_entity.pdbx_description
1 polymer ?
#
loop_
_entity_poly.entity_id
_entity_poly.type
_entity_poly.pdbx_seq_one_letter_code
_entity_poly.pdbx_strand_id
1 'polypeptide(L)'
;MNRKPIFDAVRVLLGRGFAAAEIKALDDACDLAEAAVEPIPPKIPAMSKRIVAPQASPVVHVLGGLSEEYESSGRGPGTVSGGRNDPGGVSYGVYQFASKAGTCTAFVKGEGRPWATDWAGNPPGSDAFSEAWQAVAKRDPKGFRAAQHSFIERTHYRPVVAAIVQRKGLELDARCDALRDVIWSCAVQHRGAPNIVIQAIDVADRSINRAAPDYDRKLIEAIYAARIAYVRGVAANGKLSAGERAQLLSITQNRYPKELAKALALYDSTPAPTAAVPLKLAGAASERPQVAKAPAPLPLVSINADTIDGNEVAAANGVDVKNSGVKIAKLDARMGPVIVAIADVARSLGLPRPVITSGNDSGHMTGSLHFKNRALDFRGNNLKISVGQRLAADVATRLGAGYDVIFETFANPARNHLHVEYDPK
;
A
#
# COMPACT_ATOMS: atom_id res chain seq x y z
N MET A 1 17.34 21.52 18.38
CA MET A 1 17.39 22.00 16.97
C MET A 1 17.10 23.51 16.93
N ASN A 2 17.73 24.26 16.04
CA ASN A 2 17.40 25.68 15.83
C ASN A 2 16.07 25.79 15.07
N ARG A 3 15.03 26.32 15.73
CA ARG A 3 13.64 26.32 15.24
C ARG A 3 13.32 27.47 14.29
N LYS A 4 14.12 28.54 14.31
CA LYS A 4 13.89 29.77 13.55
C LYS A 4 13.79 29.55 12.01
N PRO A 5 14.64 28.74 11.36
CA PRO A 5 14.54 28.49 9.93
C PRO A 5 13.25 27.76 9.52
N ILE A 6 12.71 26.90 10.41
CA ILE A 6 11.48 26.15 10.16
C ILE A 6 10.28 27.10 10.21
N PHE A 7 10.22 27.95 11.23
CA PHE A 7 9.20 28.97 11.36
C PHE A 7 9.27 29.99 10.21
N ASP A 8 10.46 30.42 9.80
CA ASP A 8 10.62 31.36 8.69
C ASP A 8 10.18 30.72 7.34
N ALA A 9 10.48 29.43 7.10
CA ALA A 9 10.03 28.73 5.90
C ALA A 9 8.51 28.57 5.84
N VAL A 10 7.87 28.21 6.96
CA VAL A 10 6.40 28.06 7.00
C VAL A 10 5.72 29.43 6.89
N ARG A 11 6.30 30.50 7.45
CA ARG A 11 5.79 31.86 7.29
C ARG A 11 5.82 32.32 5.83
N VAL A 12 6.89 32.01 5.10
CA VAL A 12 7.01 32.30 3.66
C VAL A 12 6.00 31.49 2.86
N LEU A 13 5.75 30.22 3.21
CA LEU A 13 4.75 29.38 2.54
C LEU A 13 3.31 29.83 2.78
N LEU A 14 3.02 30.39 3.96
CA LEU A 14 1.68 30.84 4.32
C LEU A 14 1.39 32.28 3.88
N GLY A 15 2.43 33.08 3.58
CA GLY A 15 2.28 34.49 3.21
C GLY A 15 1.71 35.39 4.33
N ARG A 16 1.62 34.89 5.57
CA ARG A 16 1.13 35.62 6.75
C ARG A 16 1.82 35.16 8.03
N GLY A 17 1.67 35.96 9.10
CA GLY A 17 2.13 35.58 10.44
C GLY A 17 1.34 34.41 11.05
N PHE A 18 1.89 33.82 12.11
CA PHE A 18 1.30 32.67 12.80
C PHE A 18 0.28 33.09 13.86
N ALA A 19 -0.80 32.32 14.00
CA ALA A 19 -1.66 32.34 15.18
C ALA A 19 -1.00 31.56 16.33
N ALA A 20 -1.35 31.87 17.59
CA ALA A 20 -0.73 31.25 18.77
C ALA A 20 -0.85 29.71 18.80
N ALA A 21 -1.96 29.16 18.29
CA ALA A 21 -2.16 27.71 18.17
C ALA A 21 -1.25 27.07 17.09
N GLU A 22 -0.92 27.80 16.02
CA GLU A 22 -0.03 27.34 14.94
C GLU A 22 1.43 27.33 15.42
N ILE A 23 1.81 28.32 16.23
CA ILE A 23 3.12 28.37 16.91
C ILE A 23 3.26 27.15 17.83
N LYS A 24 2.26 26.91 18.67
CA LYS A 24 2.28 25.78 19.61
C LYS A 24 2.35 24.43 18.87
N ALA A 25 1.60 24.26 17.78
CA ALA A 25 1.64 23.04 16.98
C ALA A 25 3.00 22.82 16.29
N LEU A 26 3.67 23.89 15.84
CA LEU A 26 5.02 23.80 15.28
C LEU A 26 6.07 23.49 16.34
N ASP A 27 5.96 24.07 17.54
CA ASP A 27 6.86 23.77 18.65
C ASP A 27 6.71 22.33 19.13
N ASP A 28 5.46 21.86 19.35
CA ASP A 28 5.16 20.49 19.74
C ASP A 28 5.70 19.48 18.69
N ALA A 29 5.66 19.84 17.40
CA ALA A 29 6.22 19.02 16.32
C ALA A 29 7.76 19.01 16.29
N CYS A 30 8.41 20.13 16.66
CA CYS A 30 9.87 20.19 16.81
C CYS A 30 10.34 19.37 18.01
N ASP A 31 9.62 19.43 19.12
CA ASP A 31 9.90 18.64 20.34
C ASP A 31 9.75 17.14 20.07
N LEU A 32 8.73 16.73 19.31
CA LEU A 32 8.53 15.33 18.92
C LEU A 32 9.66 14.81 18.02
N ALA A 33 10.20 15.67 17.15
CA ALA A 33 11.31 15.33 16.26
C ALA A 33 12.65 15.22 17.00
N GLU A 34 12.85 16.00 18.07
CA GLU A 34 14.03 15.90 18.94
C GLU A 34 13.97 14.66 19.83
N ALA A 35 12.78 14.28 20.33
CA ALA A 35 12.59 13.08 21.15
C ALA A 35 12.72 11.76 20.37
N ALA A 36 12.69 11.79 19.03
CA ALA A 36 12.79 10.61 18.18
C ALA A 36 14.24 10.18 17.85
N VAL A 37 15.25 10.77 18.50
CA VAL A 37 16.66 10.43 18.33
C VAL A 37 17.21 9.78 19.60
N GLU A 38 17.15 8.46 19.68
CA GLU A 38 17.98 7.65 20.58
C GLU A 38 18.83 6.63 19.79
N PRO A 39 20.01 6.24 20.33
CA PRO A 39 21.19 5.93 19.53
C PRO A 39 21.32 4.46 19.12
N ILE A 40 21.96 4.23 17.98
CA ILE A 40 22.35 2.91 17.47
C ILE A 40 23.54 2.38 18.31
N PRO A 41 23.48 1.18 18.91
CA PRO A 41 24.63 0.58 19.59
C PRO A 41 25.67 0.03 18.58
N PRO A 42 26.99 0.10 18.86
CA PRO A 42 28.02 -0.32 17.92
C PRO A 42 28.54 -1.77 18.13
N LYS A 43 29.08 -2.32 17.03
CA LYS A 43 30.00 -3.47 16.86
C LYS A 43 29.40 -4.89 16.73
N ILE A 44 29.60 -5.44 15.52
CA ILE A 44 29.59 -6.87 15.18
C ILE A 44 30.99 -7.46 15.50
N PRO A 45 31.13 -8.59 16.23
CA PRO A 45 32.37 -9.34 16.30
C PRO A 45 32.45 -10.45 15.22
N ALA A 46 33.69 -10.82 14.92
CA ALA A 46 34.17 -11.52 13.73
C ALA A 46 33.73 -13.00 13.55
N MET A 47 33.72 -13.43 12.29
CA MET A 47 33.50 -14.80 11.80
C MET A 47 34.59 -15.78 12.27
N SER A 48 34.19 -17.01 12.62
CA SER A 48 35.06 -18.19 12.58
C SER A 48 34.59 -19.17 11.51
N LYS A 49 35.56 -19.58 10.68
CA LYS A 49 35.43 -20.46 9.52
C LYS A 49 35.08 -21.90 9.92
N ARG A 50 34.19 -22.53 9.15
CA ARG A 50 34.24 -23.98 8.93
C ARG A 50 34.04 -24.25 7.43
N ILE A 51 35.05 -24.87 6.82
CA ILE A 51 35.11 -25.24 5.41
C ILE A 51 34.33 -26.54 5.22
N VAL A 52 33.38 -26.55 4.27
CA VAL A 52 32.85 -27.76 3.63
C VAL A 52 32.77 -27.49 2.11
N ALA A 53 33.27 -28.45 1.32
CA ALA A 53 33.42 -28.42 -0.14
C ALA A 53 32.07 -28.41 -0.91
N PRO A 54 32.05 -28.15 -2.23
CA PRO A 54 30.97 -27.43 -2.90
C PRO A 54 29.78 -28.33 -3.22
N GLN A 55 28.68 -28.13 -2.50
CA GLN A 55 27.35 -28.39 -3.02
C GLN A 55 26.96 -27.17 -3.86
N ALA A 56 26.46 -27.38 -5.09
CA ALA A 56 25.97 -26.31 -5.95
C ALA A 56 25.03 -25.41 -5.13
N SER A 57 25.44 -24.16 -4.93
CA SER A 57 24.69 -23.22 -4.11
C SER A 57 23.29 -23.08 -4.70
N PRO A 58 22.21 -23.16 -3.89
CA PRO A 58 20.88 -22.83 -4.39
C PRO A 58 20.95 -21.40 -4.92
N VAL A 59 20.56 -21.20 -6.17
CA VAL A 59 20.39 -19.87 -6.74
C VAL A 59 19.38 -19.16 -5.85
N VAL A 60 19.83 -18.20 -5.04
CA VAL A 60 18.93 -17.39 -4.22
C VAL A 60 18.11 -16.55 -5.20
N HIS A 61 16.82 -16.85 -5.33
CA HIS A 61 15.91 -16.07 -6.15
C HIS A 61 15.81 -14.65 -5.59
N VAL A 62 16.05 -13.65 -6.45
CA VAL A 62 15.89 -12.23 -6.10
C VAL A 62 14.55 -11.78 -6.65
N LEU A 63 13.65 -11.40 -5.75
CA LEU A 63 12.30 -10.91 -6.09
C LEU A 63 12.37 -9.83 -7.17
N GLY A 64 11.50 -9.91 -8.18
CA GLY A 64 11.43 -8.95 -9.28
C GLY A 64 12.42 -9.18 -10.43
N GLY A 65 13.30 -10.17 -10.32
CA GLY A 65 14.30 -10.53 -11.34
C GLY A 65 13.70 -10.85 -12.72
N LEU A 66 12.50 -11.46 -12.77
CA LEU A 66 11.76 -11.74 -14.00
C LEU A 66 11.52 -10.49 -14.86
N SER A 67 11.20 -9.38 -14.19
CA SER A 67 10.84 -8.11 -14.84
C SER A 67 12.00 -7.13 -14.97
N GLU A 68 13.15 -7.45 -14.38
CA GLU A 68 14.29 -6.55 -14.28
C GLU A 68 14.77 -6.07 -15.65
N GLU A 69 14.79 -6.93 -16.67
CA GLU A 69 15.17 -6.53 -18.03
C GLU A 69 14.22 -5.47 -18.63
N TYR A 70 12.94 -5.50 -18.28
CA TYR A 70 11.94 -4.57 -18.80
C TYR A 70 11.91 -3.26 -18.01
N GLU A 71 12.05 -3.36 -16.68
CA GLU A 71 12.03 -2.20 -15.78
C GLU A 71 13.36 -1.43 -15.80
N SER A 72 14.49 -2.15 -15.92
CA SER A 72 15.80 -1.53 -15.96
C SER A 72 16.33 -1.32 -17.38
N SER A 73 15.90 -2.08 -18.39
CA SER A 73 16.54 -2.08 -19.73
C SER A 73 18.07 -2.25 -19.67
N GLY A 74 18.59 -2.98 -18.68
CA GLY A 74 20.03 -3.15 -18.44
C GLY A 74 20.70 -1.97 -17.71
N ARG A 75 19.94 -1.02 -17.17
CA ARG A 75 20.46 0.14 -16.44
C ARG A 75 21.11 -0.26 -15.11
N GLY A 76 22.25 0.34 -14.85
CA GLY A 76 22.94 0.25 -13.57
C GLY A 76 22.31 1.16 -12.51
N PRO A 77 22.64 0.97 -11.22
CA PRO A 77 22.14 1.82 -10.13
C PRO A 77 22.60 3.28 -10.27
N GLY A 78 23.65 3.56 -11.05
CA GLY A 78 24.15 4.90 -11.35
C GLY A 78 23.57 5.56 -12.59
N THR A 79 22.63 4.94 -13.31
CA THR A 79 22.09 5.55 -14.54
C THR A 79 21.40 6.87 -14.23
N VAL A 80 21.70 7.90 -15.03
CA VAL A 80 21.06 9.21 -14.99
C VAL A 80 20.56 9.54 -16.39
N SER A 81 19.29 9.90 -16.54
CA SER A 81 18.73 10.31 -17.83
C SER A 81 19.15 11.75 -18.18
N GLY A 82 19.21 12.09 -19.47
CA GLY A 82 19.60 13.44 -19.90
C GLY A 82 18.61 14.55 -19.57
N GLY A 83 17.38 14.22 -19.11
CA GLY A 83 16.35 15.16 -18.65
C GLY A 83 15.84 16.22 -19.66
N ARG A 84 16.40 16.27 -20.87
CA ARG A 84 16.09 17.30 -21.87
C ARG A 84 14.71 17.03 -22.48
N ASN A 85 13.76 17.94 -22.23
CA ASN A 85 12.36 17.90 -22.67
C ASN A 85 11.49 16.78 -22.05
N ASP A 86 11.89 16.18 -20.92
CA ASP A 86 11.05 15.24 -20.18
C ASP A 86 10.21 15.98 -19.10
N PRO A 87 8.87 15.88 -19.11
CA PRO A 87 8.01 16.44 -18.06
C PRO A 87 8.40 15.98 -16.64
N GLY A 88 8.95 14.77 -16.50
CA GLY A 88 9.41 14.18 -15.24
C GLY A 88 10.76 14.70 -14.74
N GLY A 89 11.50 15.45 -15.57
CA GLY A 89 12.86 15.89 -15.28
C GLY A 89 13.88 14.73 -15.34
N VAL A 90 15.07 14.95 -14.79
CA VAL A 90 16.11 13.92 -14.71
C VAL A 90 15.61 12.71 -13.90
N SER A 91 15.90 11.52 -14.40
CA SER A 91 15.53 10.24 -13.79
C SER A 91 16.76 9.43 -13.39
N TYR A 92 16.69 8.75 -12.24
CA TYR A 92 17.84 8.17 -11.56
C TYR A 92 17.71 6.67 -11.27
N GLY A 93 18.79 5.94 -11.46
CA GLY A 93 18.95 4.55 -11.03
C GLY A 93 18.22 3.50 -11.88
N VAL A 94 18.19 2.27 -11.33
CA VAL A 94 17.66 1.07 -12.01
C VAL A 94 16.19 1.25 -12.40
N TYR A 95 15.41 1.88 -11.52
CA TYR A 95 13.97 2.09 -11.68
C TYR A 95 13.60 3.50 -12.15
N GLN A 96 14.57 4.31 -12.57
CA GLN A 96 14.37 5.65 -13.12
C GLN A 96 13.49 6.55 -12.22
N PHE A 97 13.92 6.77 -10.98
CA PHE A 97 13.24 7.67 -10.06
C PHE A 97 13.29 9.11 -10.60
N ALA A 98 12.14 9.66 -10.96
CA ALA A 98 12.00 11.00 -11.50
C ALA A 98 12.17 12.09 -10.42
N SER A 99 12.90 13.16 -10.77
CA SER A 99 13.12 14.31 -9.88
C SER A 99 11.85 15.14 -9.65
N LYS A 100 11.10 15.46 -10.72
CA LYS A 100 9.91 16.33 -10.62
C LYS A 100 8.67 15.62 -10.10
N ALA A 101 8.58 14.30 -10.29
CA ALA A 101 7.48 13.48 -9.74
C ALA A 101 7.66 13.17 -8.25
N GLY A 102 8.78 13.57 -7.63
CA GLY A 102 9.07 13.41 -6.21
C GLY A 102 9.50 12.00 -5.79
N THR A 103 9.57 11.02 -6.70
CA THR A 103 10.00 9.65 -6.36
C THR A 103 11.49 9.60 -6.00
N CYS A 104 12.34 10.38 -6.68
CA CYS A 104 13.75 10.51 -6.30
C CYS A 104 13.89 11.16 -4.92
N THR A 105 13.11 12.21 -4.65
CA THR A 105 13.07 12.88 -3.33
C THR A 105 12.62 11.92 -2.22
N ALA A 106 11.63 11.08 -2.48
CA ALA A 106 11.17 10.08 -1.51
C ALA A 106 12.25 9.02 -1.25
N PHE A 107 12.96 8.56 -2.29
CA PHE A 107 14.06 7.63 -2.16
C PHE A 107 15.19 8.20 -1.29
N VAL A 108 15.70 9.40 -1.59
CA VAL A 108 16.83 9.98 -0.84
C VAL A 108 16.51 10.23 0.64
N LYS A 109 15.24 10.49 0.97
CA LYS A 109 14.78 10.66 2.36
C LYS A 109 14.61 9.33 3.10
N GLY A 110 14.28 8.26 2.38
CA GLY A 110 14.12 6.91 2.93
C GLY A 110 15.39 6.09 2.78
N GLU A 111 15.35 5.14 1.86
CA GLU A 111 16.38 4.13 1.62
C GLU A 111 17.71 4.71 1.10
N GLY A 112 17.69 5.93 0.55
CA GLY A 112 18.87 6.68 0.16
C GLY A 112 19.55 7.47 1.31
N ARG A 113 18.99 7.45 2.53
CA ARG A 113 19.52 8.15 3.71
C ARG A 113 20.97 7.80 4.06
N PRO A 114 21.48 6.57 3.86
CA PRO A 114 22.89 6.26 4.11
C PRO A 114 23.89 7.14 3.33
N TRP A 115 23.46 7.71 2.19
CA TRP A 115 24.27 8.61 1.36
C TRP A 115 23.84 10.09 1.49
N ALA A 116 23.12 10.45 2.56
CA ALA A 116 22.59 11.80 2.75
C ALA A 116 23.67 12.89 2.65
N THR A 117 24.88 12.61 3.13
CA THR A 117 26.04 13.51 3.06
C THR A 117 26.55 13.71 1.63
N ASP A 118 26.46 12.70 0.76
CA ASP A 118 26.91 12.79 -0.63
C ASP A 118 26.06 13.76 -1.45
N TRP A 119 24.77 13.86 -1.13
CA TRP A 119 23.87 14.78 -1.81
C TRP A 119 24.22 16.25 -1.50
N ALA A 120 24.88 16.53 -0.37
CA ALA A 120 25.31 17.87 0.05
C ALA A 120 24.20 18.95 -0.03
N GLY A 121 22.94 18.55 0.18
CA GLY A 121 21.77 19.45 0.05
C GLY A 121 21.38 19.80 -1.39
N ASN A 122 22.06 19.26 -2.40
CA ASN A 122 21.70 19.44 -3.80
C ASN A 122 20.34 18.76 -4.09
N PRO A 123 19.40 19.46 -4.75
CA PRO A 123 18.10 18.88 -5.04
C PRO A 123 18.20 17.86 -6.19
N PRO A 124 17.38 16.80 -6.16
CA PRO A 124 17.20 15.91 -7.32
C PRO A 124 16.91 16.70 -8.59
N GLY A 125 17.60 16.36 -9.68
CA GLY A 125 17.50 17.05 -10.97
C GLY A 125 18.57 18.10 -11.24
N SER A 126 19.40 18.46 -10.25
CA SER A 126 20.57 19.31 -10.46
C SER A 126 21.77 18.52 -10.99
N ASP A 127 22.71 19.19 -11.65
CA ASP A 127 23.96 18.59 -12.14
C ASP A 127 24.79 18.04 -10.98
N ALA A 128 24.97 18.84 -9.92
CA ALA A 128 25.70 18.42 -8.71
C ALA A 128 25.09 17.19 -8.03
N PHE A 129 23.75 17.10 -7.96
CA PHE A 129 23.08 15.89 -7.45
C PHE A 129 23.32 14.69 -8.37
N SER A 130 23.32 14.90 -9.69
CA SER A 130 23.53 13.84 -10.68
C SER A 130 24.93 13.27 -10.65
N GLU A 131 25.93 14.13 -10.45
CA GLU A 131 27.32 13.72 -10.22
C GLU A 131 27.47 12.93 -8.92
N ALA A 132 26.87 13.42 -7.82
CA ALA A 132 26.86 12.71 -6.54
C ALA A 132 26.20 11.32 -6.66
N TRP A 133 25.08 11.21 -7.38
CA TRP A 133 24.40 9.94 -7.65
C TRP A 133 25.31 8.92 -8.35
N GLN A 134 26.02 9.35 -9.38
CA GLN A 134 26.97 8.51 -10.09
C GLN A 134 28.18 8.13 -9.21
N ALA A 135 28.67 9.06 -8.38
CA ALA A 135 29.76 8.80 -7.45
C ALA A 135 29.39 7.75 -6.40
N VAL A 136 28.19 7.85 -5.81
CA VAL A 136 27.64 6.84 -4.89
C VAL A 136 27.53 5.48 -5.59
N ALA A 137 26.98 5.43 -6.79
CA ALA A 137 26.83 4.18 -7.54
C ALA A 137 28.17 3.52 -7.91
N LYS A 138 29.23 4.31 -8.14
CA LYS A 138 30.60 3.80 -8.36
C LYS A 138 31.22 3.27 -7.08
N ARG A 139 30.98 3.94 -5.94
CA ARG A 139 31.57 3.60 -4.64
C ARG A 139 30.90 2.40 -3.98
N ASP A 140 29.58 2.30 -4.07
CA ASP A 140 28.79 1.20 -3.51
C ASP A 140 27.73 0.71 -4.50
N PRO A 141 28.12 0.05 -5.60
CA PRO A 141 27.18 -0.39 -6.63
C PRO A 141 26.16 -1.40 -6.11
N LYS A 142 26.57 -2.30 -5.20
CA LYS A 142 25.70 -3.37 -4.69
C LYS A 142 24.73 -2.84 -3.63
N GLY A 143 25.23 -2.10 -2.64
CA GLY A 143 24.38 -1.52 -1.59
C GLY A 143 23.42 -0.48 -2.16
N PHE A 144 23.86 0.32 -3.13
CA PHE A 144 22.99 1.30 -3.77
C PHE A 144 21.92 0.66 -4.65
N ARG A 145 22.24 -0.41 -5.40
CA ARG A 145 21.23 -1.20 -6.13
C ARG A 145 20.21 -1.82 -5.17
N ALA A 146 20.68 -2.41 -4.06
CA ALA A 146 19.81 -3.00 -3.06
C ALA A 146 18.86 -1.96 -2.44
N ALA A 147 19.35 -0.77 -2.08
CA ALA A 147 18.51 0.30 -1.54
C ALA A 147 17.43 0.76 -2.53
N GLN A 148 17.76 0.90 -3.82
CA GLN A 148 16.79 1.24 -4.86
C GLN A 148 15.73 0.14 -5.01
N HIS A 149 16.13 -1.13 -4.92
CA HIS A 149 15.24 -2.28 -4.95
C HIS A 149 14.30 -2.31 -3.73
N SER A 150 14.82 -2.14 -2.51
CA SER A 150 14.02 -2.09 -1.28
C SER A 150 13.01 -0.94 -1.28
N PHE A 151 13.36 0.21 -1.85
CA PHE A 151 12.42 1.32 -2.01
C PHE A 151 11.23 0.92 -2.89
N ILE A 152 11.47 0.26 -4.03
CA ILE A 152 10.40 -0.23 -4.90
C ILE A 152 9.58 -1.31 -4.21
N GLU A 153 10.22 -2.23 -3.50
CA GLU A 153 9.52 -3.26 -2.73
C GLU A 153 8.52 -2.62 -1.76
N ARG A 154 8.98 -1.66 -0.94
CA ARG A 154 8.13 -0.99 0.05
C ARG A 154 7.02 -0.16 -0.59
N THR A 155 7.29 0.52 -1.71
CA THR A 155 6.36 1.50 -2.28
C THR A 155 5.41 0.94 -3.33
N HIS A 156 5.72 -0.23 -3.91
CA HIS A 156 4.94 -0.82 -5.00
C HIS A 156 4.49 -2.24 -4.64
N TYR A 157 5.42 -3.15 -4.35
CA TYR A 157 5.09 -4.57 -4.14
C TYR A 157 4.32 -4.81 -2.83
N ARG A 158 4.83 -4.31 -1.70
CA ARG A 158 4.25 -4.53 -0.38
C ARG A 158 2.80 -4.02 -0.25
N PRO A 159 2.42 -2.85 -0.82
CA PRO A 159 1.02 -2.43 -0.89
C PRO A 159 0.11 -3.42 -1.62
N VAL A 160 0.59 -4.05 -2.70
CA VAL A 160 -0.18 -5.09 -3.41
C VAL A 160 -0.33 -6.33 -2.51
N VAL A 161 0.77 -6.82 -1.92
CA VAL A 161 0.72 -7.97 -1.00
C VAL A 161 -0.28 -7.75 0.14
N ALA A 162 -0.18 -6.60 0.80
CA ALA A 162 -1.09 -6.24 1.88
C ALA A 162 -2.55 -6.21 1.41
N ALA A 163 -2.82 -5.62 0.24
CA ALA A 163 -4.17 -5.57 -0.32
C ALA A 163 -4.72 -6.96 -0.67
N ILE A 164 -3.89 -7.88 -1.17
CA ILE A 164 -4.31 -9.24 -1.51
C ILE A 164 -4.57 -10.09 -0.27
N VAL A 165 -3.67 -10.03 0.71
CA VAL A 165 -3.90 -10.68 2.02
C VAL A 165 -5.20 -10.18 2.62
N GLN A 166 -5.39 -8.86 2.66
CA GLN A 166 -6.58 -8.23 3.23
C GLN A 166 -7.87 -8.58 2.49
N ARG A 167 -7.88 -8.49 1.15
CA ARG A 167 -9.12 -8.61 0.35
C ARG A 167 -9.44 -10.02 -0.12
N LYS A 168 -8.45 -10.92 -0.15
CA LYS A 168 -8.59 -12.27 -0.68
C LYS A 168 -8.15 -13.34 0.31
N GLY A 169 -7.50 -13.01 1.44
CA GLY A 169 -6.96 -14.00 2.37
C GLY A 169 -5.90 -14.90 1.75
N LEU A 170 -5.20 -14.41 0.71
CA LEU A 170 -4.17 -15.17 0.00
C LEU A 170 -2.79 -14.65 0.42
N GLU A 171 -2.06 -15.48 1.15
CA GLU A 171 -0.68 -15.19 1.58
C GLU A 171 0.29 -15.32 0.40
N LEU A 172 0.57 -14.19 -0.28
CA LEU A 172 1.41 -14.16 -1.48
C LEU A 172 2.90 -14.44 -1.20
N ASP A 173 3.41 -14.08 -0.02
CA ASP A 173 4.80 -14.37 0.34
C ASP A 173 5.05 -15.88 0.55
N ALA A 174 3.99 -16.67 0.75
CA ALA A 174 4.06 -18.13 0.87
C ALA A 174 3.94 -18.85 -0.48
N ARG A 175 3.78 -18.11 -1.59
CA ARG A 175 3.63 -18.66 -2.94
C ARG A 175 4.96 -18.75 -3.69
N CYS A 176 4.96 -19.45 -4.82
CA CYS A 176 6.18 -19.65 -5.60
C CYS A 176 6.79 -18.33 -6.08
N ASP A 177 8.11 -18.34 -6.28
CA ASP A 177 8.89 -17.18 -6.70
C ASP A 177 8.44 -16.62 -8.05
N ALA A 178 8.03 -17.47 -8.98
CA ALA A 178 7.45 -17.05 -10.26
C ALA A 178 6.21 -16.18 -10.10
N LEU A 179 5.29 -16.55 -9.21
CA LEU A 179 4.08 -15.76 -8.94
C LEU A 179 4.44 -14.44 -8.25
N ARG A 180 5.36 -14.47 -7.28
CA ARG A 180 5.83 -13.26 -6.57
C ARG A 180 6.46 -12.25 -7.54
N ASP A 181 7.24 -12.73 -8.51
CA ASP A 181 7.85 -11.92 -9.56
C ASP A 181 6.83 -11.32 -10.55
N VAL A 182 5.81 -12.09 -10.93
CA VAL A 182 4.71 -11.59 -11.76
C VAL A 182 3.95 -10.47 -11.05
N ILE A 183 3.72 -10.60 -9.74
CA ILE A 183 3.06 -9.58 -8.93
C ILE A 183 3.94 -8.34 -8.79
N TRP A 184 5.25 -8.51 -8.57
CA TRP A 184 6.21 -7.40 -8.60
C TRP A 184 6.14 -6.63 -9.91
N SER A 185 6.23 -7.31 -11.05
CA SER A 185 6.12 -6.69 -12.38
C SER A 185 4.81 -5.89 -12.51
N CYS A 186 3.70 -6.48 -12.08
CA CYS A 186 2.40 -5.83 -12.12
C CYS A 186 2.38 -4.57 -11.24
N ALA A 187 2.93 -4.64 -10.03
CA ALA A 187 2.97 -3.55 -9.07
C ALA A 187 3.80 -2.35 -9.55
N VAL A 188 4.97 -2.62 -10.16
CA VAL A 188 5.83 -1.56 -10.69
C VAL A 188 5.19 -0.86 -11.88
N GLN A 189 4.58 -1.61 -12.79
CA GLN A 189 4.03 -1.03 -14.00
C GLN A 189 2.69 -0.30 -13.77
N HIS A 190 1.87 -0.79 -12.85
CA HIS A 190 0.47 -0.35 -12.72
C HIS A 190 0.16 0.13 -11.31
N ARG A 191 -0.21 1.41 -11.19
CA ARG A 191 -0.82 1.92 -9.95
C ARG A 191 -2.11 1.16 -9.55
N GLY A 192 -2.81 0.58 -10.52
CA GLY A 192 -4.00 -0.25 -10.33
C GLY A 192 -3.73 -1.74 -10.05
N ALA A 193 -2.48 -2.15 -9.80
CA ALA A 193 -2.09 -3.55 -9.63
C ALA A 193 -2.93 -4.34 -8.60
N PRO A 194 -3.34 -3.80 -7.44
CA PRO A 194 -4.18 -4.55 -6.50
C PRO A 194 -5.48 -5.06 -7.15
N ASN A 195 -6.16 -4.23 -7.95
CA ASN A 195 -7.41 -4.61 -8.60
C ASN A 195 -7.19 -5.64 -9.73
N ILE A 196 -6.10 -5.50 -10.47
CA ILE A 196 -5.72 -6.47 -11.52
C ILE A 196 -5.50 -7.86 -10.89
N VAL A 197 -4.71 -7.91 -9.82
CA VAL A 197 -4.38 -9.18 -9.14
C VAL A 197 -5.62 -9.77 -8.46
N ILE A 198 -6.49 -8.94 -7.89
CA ILE A 198 -7.77 -9.38 -7.31
C ILE A 198 -8.69 -10.02 -8.35
N GLN A 199 -8.85 -9.38 -9.51
CA GLN A 199 -9.64 -9.93 -10.60
C GLN A 199 -9.07 -11.26 -11.08
N ALA A 200 -7.74 -11.37 -11.14
CA ALA A 200 -7.07 -12.62 -11.51
C ALA A 200 -7.29 -13.74 -10.48
N ILE A 201 -7.24 -13.42 -9.18
CA ILE A 201 -7.56 -14.36 -8.10
C ILE A 201 -9.00 -14.87 -8.24
N ASP A 202 -9.97 -13.99 -8.52
CA ASP A 202 -11.38 -14.40 -8.70
C ASP A 202 -11.58 -15.33 -9.90
N VAL A 203 -10.78 -15.15 -10.97
CA VAL A 203 -10.79 -16.07 -12.11
C VAL A 203 -10.16 -17.41 -11.71
N ALA A 204 -9.00 -17.39 -11.05
CA ALA A 204 -8.31 -18.60 -10.63
C ALA A 204 -9.13 -19.42 -9.64
N ASP A 205 -9.69 -18.79 -8.60
CA ASP A 205 -10.47 -19.43 -7.53
C ASP A 205 -11.75 -20.10 -8.04
N ARG A 206 -12.36 -19.58 -9.11
CA ARG A 206 -13.50 -20.23 -9.77
C ARG A 206 -13.12 -21.47 -10.56
N SER A 207 -11.85 -21.59 -10.95
CA SER A 207 -11.36 -22.65 -11.83
C SER A 207 -10.62 -23.76 -11.08
N ILE A 208 -9.95 -23.44 -9.98
CA ILE A 208 -9.06 -24.36 -9.27
C ILE A 208 -8.96 -24.02 -7.78
N ASN A 209 -8.87 -25.05 -6.94
CA ASN A 209 -8.67 -24.88 -5.51
C ASN A 209 -7.28 -24.28 -5.21
N ARG A 210 -7.20 -23.33 -4.26
CA ARG A 210 -5.97 -22.66 -3.84
C ARG A 210 -4.85 -23.56 -3.30
N ALA A 211 -5.21 -24.77 -2.88
CA ALA A 211 -4.28 -25.80 -2.40
C ALA A 211 -3.80 -26.73 -3.52
N ALA A 212 -4.35 -26.64 -4.73
CA ALA A 212 -3.91 -27.48 -5.84
C ALA A 212 -2.49 -27.08 -6.29
N PRO A 213 -1.63 -28.05 -6.68
CA PRO A 213 -0.26 -27.78 -7.13
C PRO A 213 -0.19 -26.76 -8.28
N ASP A 214 -1.17 -26.80 -9.18
CA ASP A 214 -1.24 -25.93 -10.37
C ASP A 214 -1.91 -24.57 -10.13
N TYR A 215 -2.31 -24.25 -8.89
CA TYR A 215 -2.99 -22.99 -8.58
C TYR A 215 -2.14 -21.77 -8.96
N ASP A 216 -0.87 -21.76 -8.57
CA ASP A 216 0.03 -20.64 -8.83
C ASP A 216 0.25 -20.45 -10.34
N ARG A 217 0.33 -21.54 -11.12
CA ARG A 217 0.38 -21.49 -12.59
C ARG A 217 -0.87 -20.82 -13.17
N LYS A 218 -2.05 -21.23 -12.70
CA LYS A 218 -3.33 -20.66 -13.13
C LYS A 218 -3.48 -19.20 -12.75
N LEU A 219 -3.00 -18.82 -11.56
CA LEU A 219 -3.01 -17.43 -11.12
C LEU A 219 -2.05 -16.57 -11.95
N ILE A 220 -0.86 -17.06 -12.31
CA ILE A 220 0.05 -16.38 -13.23
C ILE A 220 -0.64 -16.10 -14.57
N GLU A 221 -1.25 -17.12 -15.19
CA GLU A 221 -2.00 -16.99 -16.45
C GLU A 221 -3.13 -15.95 -16.32
N ALA A 222 -3.90 -16.02 -15.23
CA ALA A 222 -5.00 -15.10 -14.95
C ALA A 222 -4.53 -13.65 -14.73
N ILE A 223 -3.38 -13.43 -14.07
CA ILE A 223 -2.83 -12.09 -13.87
C ILE A 223 -2.49 -11.46 -15.22
N TYR A 224 -1.82 -12.17 -16.13
CA TYR A 224 -1.52 -11.62 -17.46
C TYR A 224 -2.77 -11.35 -18.28
N ALA A 225 -3.79 -12.22 -18.21
CA ALA A 225 -5.07 -11.98 -18.87
C ALA A 225 -5.76 -10.69 -18.33
N ALA A 226 -5.82 -10.53 -17.01
CA ALA A 226 -6.39 -9.33 -16.37
C ALA A 226 -5.58 -8.07 -16.72
N ARG A 227 -4.24 -8.17 -16.77
CA ARG A 227 -3.34 -7.07 -17.12
C ARG A 227 -3.50 -6.65 -18.59
N ILE A 228 -3.66 -7.60 -19.51
CA ILE A 228 -3.98 -7.33 -20.93
C ILE A 228 -5.32 -6.60 -21.04
N ALA A 229 -6.36 -7.09 -20.34
CA ALA A 229 -7.68 -6.48 -20.34
C ALA A 229 -7.63 -5.04 -19.82
N TYR A 230 -6.93 -4.82 -18.70
CA TYR A 230 -6.73 -3.50 -18.11
C TYR A 230 -6.07 -2.53 -19.10
N VAL A 231 -4.93 -2.91 -19.69
CA VAL A 231 -4.20 -2.05 -20.63
C VAL A 231 -5.00 -1.76 -21.90
N ARG A 232 -5.73 -2.76 -22.43
CA ARG A 232 -6.65 -2.54 -23.56
C ARG A 232 -7.78 -1.57 -23.21
N GLY A 233 -8.32 -1.67 -21.99
CA GLY A 233 -9.31 -0.72 -21.48
C GLY A 233 -8.76 0.71 -21.40
N VAL A 234 -7.53 0.89 -20.94
CA VAL A 234 -6.85 2.20 -20.95
C VAL A 234 -6.64 2.70 -22.38
N ALA A 235 -6.18 1.83 -23.29
CA ALA A 235 -5.95 2.17 -24.69
C ALA A 235 -7.22 2.57 -25.45
N ALA A 236 -8.38 2.05 -25.04
CA ALA A 236 -9.69 2.39 -25.57
C ALA A 236 -10.19 3.78 -25.14
N ASN A 237 -9.49 4.46 -24.22
CA ASN A 237 -9.83 5.81 -23.81
C ASN A 237 -9.68 6.79 -25.00
N GLY A 238 -10.77 7.48 -25.35
CA GLY A 238 -10.81 8.45 -26.45
C GLY A 238 -9.92 9.67 -26.26
N LYS A 239 -9.36 9.88 -25.05
CA LYS A 239 -8.44 10.98 -24.73
C LYS A 239 -6.98 10.73 -25.15
N LEU A 240 -6.62 9.49 -25.50
CA LEU A 240 -5.26 9.13 -25.91
C LEU A 240 -5.05 9.32 -27.41
N SER A 241 -3.86 9.79 -27.78
CA SER A 241 -3.42 9.86 -29.18
C SER A 241 -3.27 8.46 -29.80
N ALA A 242 -3.25 8.40 -31.14
CA ALA A 242 -3.01 7.15 -31.86
C ALA A 242 -1.67 6.50 -31.51
N GLY A 243 -0.63 7.32 -31.28
CA GLY A 243 0.70 6.84 -30.86
C GLY A 243 0.69 6.23 -29.47
N GLU A 244 0.09 6.90 -28.48
CA GLU A 244 -0.02 6.36 -27.11
C GLU A 244 -0.84 5.07 -27.08
N ARG A 245 -1.94 5.02 -27.85
CA ARG A 245 -2.74 3.80 -27.99
C ARG A 245 -1.92 2.66 -28.60
N ALA A 246 -1.20 2.90 -29.69
CA ALA A 246 -0.36 1.90 -30.34
C ALA A 246 0.75 1.38 -29.41
N GLN A 247 1.34 2.27 -28.60
CA GLN A 247 2.35 1.89 -27.60
C GLN A 247 1.77 0.97 -26.53
N LEU A 248 0.60 1.30 -25.96
CA LEU A 248 -0.07 0.45 -24.97
C LEU A 248 -0.46 -0.92 -25.56
N LEU A 249 -0.99 -0.94 -26.78
CA LEU A 249 -1.34 -2.20 -27.45
C LEU A 249 -0.11 -3.06 -27.74
N SER A 250 1.01 -2.45 -28.14
CA SER A 250 2.29 -3.14 -28.34
C SER A 250 2.77 -3.84 -27.07
N ILE A 251 2.59 -3.23 -25.88
CA ILE A 251 2.90 -3.90 -24.61
C ILE A 251 2.09 -5.20 -24.47
N THR A 252 0.79 -5.16 -24.77
CA THR A 252 -0.08 -6.35 -24.66
C THR A 252 0.22 -7.43 -25.69
N GLN A 253 0.72 -7.05 -26.87
CA GLN A 253 1.00 -7.97 -27.98
C GLN A 253 2.42 -8.56 -27.91
N ASN A 254 3.38 -7.80 -27.38
CA ASN A 254 4.80 -8.16 -27.47
C ASN A 254 5.43 -8.43 -26.11
N ARG A 255 5.23 -7.56 -25.11
CA ARG A 255 5.88 -7.70 -23.79
C ARG A 255 5.20 -8.78 -22.96
N TYR A 256 3.88 -8.68 -22.76
CA TYR A 256 3.17 -9.60 -21.86
C TYR A 256 3.25 -11.08 -22.25
N PRO A 257 3.16 -11.47 -23.53
CA PRO A 257 3.33 -12.87 -23.89
C PRO A 257 4.74 -13.40 -23.61
N LYS A 258 5.78 -12.58 -23.81
CA LYS A 258 7.17 -12.96 -23.50
C LYS A 258 7.41 -13.07 -22.00
N GLU A 259 6.89 -12.11 -21.24
CA GLU A 259 6.99 -12.09 -19.77
C GLU A 259 6.24 -13.28 -19.15
N LEU A 260 5.03 -13.60 -19.65
CA LEU A 260 4.28 -14.80 -19.26
C LEU A 260 5.06 -16.08 -19.57
N ALA A 261 5.63 -16.21 -20.77
CA ALA A 261 6.41 -17.39 -21.13
C ALA A 261 7.62 -17.58 -20.19
N LYS A 262 8.30 -16.49 -19.80
CA LYS A 262 9.38 -16.52 -18.81
C LYS A 262 8.88 -16.89 -17.41
N ALA A 263 7.74 -16.36 -16.99
CA ALA A 263 7.14 -16.66 -15.69
C ALA A 263 6.78 -18.14 -15.58
N LEU A 264 6.17 -18.71 -16.64
CA LEU A 264 5.83 -20.12 -16.69
C LEU A 264 7.08 -21.01 -16.74
N ALA A 265 8.12 -20.62 -17.49
CA ALA A 265 9.38 -21.34 -17.48
C ALA A 265 10.05 -21.32 -16.08
N LEU A 266 10.02 -20.18 -15.38
CA LEU A 266 10.52 -20.07 -14.01
C LEU A 266 9.72 -20.98 -13.06
N TYR A 267 8.39 -20.96 -13.17
CA TYR A 267 7.50 -21.86 -12.43
C TYR A 267 7.85 -23.33 -12.67
N ASP A 268 8.01 -23.74 -13.93
CA ASP A 268 8.29 -25.13 -14.32
C ASP A 268 9.72 -25.58 -13.90
N SER A 269 10.66 -24.64 -13.80
CA SER A 269 12.06 -24.90 -13.42
C SER A 269 12.32 -24.95 -11.92
N THR A 270 11.37 -24.53 -11.09
CA THR A 270 11.52 -24.46 -9.63
C THR A 270 10.73 -25.62 -9.00
N PRO A 271 11.36 -26.59 -8.31
CA PRO A 271 10.60 -27.59 -7.57
C PRO A 271 9.74 -26.89 -6.50
N ALA A 272 8.48 -27.29 -6.39
CA ALA A 272 7.54 -26.71 -5.42
C ALA A 272 8.17 -26.66 -4.02
N PRO A 273 8.02 -25.56 -3.25
CA PRO A 273 8.52 -25.50 -1.90
C PRO A 273 7.88 -26.64 -1.09
N THR A 274 8.70 -27.55 -0.57
CA THR A 274 8.26 -28.56 0.39
C THR A 274 7.57 -27.85 1.55
N ALA A 275 6.37 -28.33 1.90
CA ALA A 275 5.53 -27.83 2.99
C ALA A 275 6.36 -27.35 4.19
N ALA A 276 6.12 -26.12 4.62
CA ALA A 276 6.80 -25.50 5.74
C ALA A 276 6.77 -26.43 6.97
N VAL A 277 7.95 -26.86 7.39
CA VAL A 277 8.16 -27.46 8.71
C VAL A 277 7.78 -26.39 9.75
N PRO A 278 6.86 -26.67 10.69
CA PRO A 278 6.50 -25.70 11.71
C PRO A 278 7.71 -25.41 12.59
N LEU A 279 8.14 -24.14 12.62
CA LEU A 279 9.19 -23.68 13.51
C LEU A 279 8.65 -23.74 14.95
N LYS A 280 9.13 -24.70 15.74
CA LYS A 280 8.98 -24.70 17.21
C LYS A 280 9.67 -23.44 17.76
N LEU A 281 8.89 -22.49 18.27
CA LEU A 281 9.42 -21.38 19.06
C LEU A 281 9.68 -21.88 20.49
N ALA A 282 10.95 -22.02 20.85
CA ALA A 282 11.38 -22.21 22.23
C ALA A 282 11.03 -20.97 23.07
N GLY A 283 10.49 -21.20 24.26
CA GLY A 283 9.86 -20.20 25.11
C GLY A 283 10.82 -19.17 25.73
N ALA A 284 10.26 -18.00 25.98
CA ALA A 284 10.63 -17.14 27.10
C ALA A 284 9.31 -16.63 27.71
N ALA A 285 9.08 -17.02 28.96
CA ALA A 285 7.94 -16.60 29.75
C ALA A 285 8.03 -15.09 30.05
N SER A 286 6.92 -14.39 29.87
CA SER A 286 6.62 -13.13 30.54
C SER A 286 5.11 -13.04 30.74
N GLU A 287 4.72 -12.56 31.90
CA GLU A 287 3.45 -12.77 32.57
C GLU A 287 2.23 -12.24 31.82
N ARG A 288 1.11 -12.98 31.94
CA ARG A 288 -0.21 -12.60 31.42
C ARG A 288 -0.87 -11.56 32.33
N PRO A 289 -1.47 -10.50 31.77
CA PRO A 289 -2.72 -9.97 32.29
C PRO A 289 -3.89 -10.78 31.72
N GLN A 290 -4.85 -11.10 32.58
CA GLN A 290 -5.99 -11.96 32.29
C GLN A 290 -6.87 -11.42 31.15
N VAL A 291 -7.28 -12.34 30.28
CA VAL A 291 -8.15 -12.14 29.13
C VAL A 291 -9.58 -11.82 29.60
N ALA A 292 -10.08 -10.63 29.26
CA ALA A 292 -11.51 -10.45 29.10
C ALA A 292 -11.93 -11.14 27.80
N LYS A 293 -12.85 -12.10 27.93
CA LYS A 293 -13.46 -12.89 26.85
C LYS A 293 -13.93 -11.97 25.72
N ALA A 294 -13.47 -12.21 24.48
CA ALA A 294 -13.98 -11.51 23.30
C ALA A 294 -15.51 -11.64 23.23
N PRO A 295 -16.26 -10.54 23.01
CA PRO A 295 -17.71 -10.65 22.85
C PRO A 295 -18.01 -11.44 21.57
N ALA A 296 -19.04 -12.29 21.63
CA ALA A 296 -19.54 -13.02 20.48
C ALA A 296 -19.89 -12.05 19.34
N PRO A 297 -19.80 -12.50 18.06
CA PRO A 297 -20.39 -11.76 16.94
C PRO A 297 -21.83 -11.37 17.30
N LEU A 298 -22.22 -10.13 17.04
CA LEU A 298 -23.60 -9.72 17.27
C LEU A 298 -24.50 -10.69 16.49
N PRO A 299 -25.53 -11.28 17.12
CA PRO A 299 -26.49 -12.08 16.37
C PRO A 299 -27.04 -11.22 15.24
N LEU A 300 -27.15 -11.80 14.05
CA LEU A 300 -27.91 -11.22 12.95
C LEU A 300 -29.32 -10.99 13.48
N VAL A 301 -29.60 -9.76 13.90
CA VAL A 301 -30.95 -9.34 14.31
C VAL A 301 -31.82 -9.57 13.08
N SER A 302 -32.89 -10.36 13.21
CA SER A 302 -33.92 -10.46 12.18
C SER A 302 -34.57 -9.08 12.02
N ILE A 303 -34.02 -8.31 11.11
CA ILE A 303 -34.50 -6.99 10.71
C ILE A 303 -35.74 -7.19 9.84
N ASN A 304 -36.92 -7.07 10.46
CA ASN A 304 -38.24 -7.17 9.81
C ASN A 304 -38.62 -5.91 8.99
N ALA A 305 -37.66 -5.03 8.71
CA ALA A 305 -37.83 -3.85 7.86
C ALA A 305 -36.65 -3.76 6.88
N ASP A 306 -36.93 -3.45 5.61
CA ASP A 306 -35.88 -3.32 4.57
C ASP A 306 -34.97 -2.09 4.80
N THR A 307 -35.43 -1.12 5.59
CA THR A 307 -34.72 0.12 5.89
C THR A 307 -34.84 0.53 7.35
N ILE A 308 -33.89 1.33 7.84
CA ILE A 308 -33.85 1.93 9.19
C ILE A 308 -33.63 3.44 9.12
N ASP A 309 -34.00 4.16 10.18
CA ASP A 309 -33.53 5.53 10.40
C ASP A 309 -32.13 5.52 11.04
N GLY A 310 -31.10 5.80 10.24
CA GLY A 310 -29.73 5.87 10.71
C GLY A 310 -29.48 6.99 11.73
N ASN A 311 -30.30 8.06 11.76
CA ASN A 311 -30.15 9.11 12.78
C ASN A 311 -30.57 8.60 14.15
N GLU A 312 -31.66 7.83 14.23
CA GLU A 312 -32.11 7.22 15.48
C GLU A 312 -31.07 6.22 16.01
N VAL A 313 -30.52 5.38 15.12
CA VAL A 313 -29.46 4.43 15.49
C VAL A 313 -28.18 5.15 15.92
N ALA A 314 -27.77 6.22 15.22
CA ALA A 314 -26.60 7.01 15.58
C ALA A 314 -26.78 7.68 16.96
N ALA A 315 -27.91 8.33 17.20
CA ALA A 315 -28.24 8.97 18.47
C ALA A 315 -28.24 7.96 19.64
N ALA A 316 -28.87 6.79 19.45
CA ALA A 316 -28.94 5.74 20.47
C ALA A 316 -27.57 5.16 20.85
N ASN A 317 -26.58 5.22 19.94
CA ASN A 317 -25.26 4.62 20.13
C ASN A 317 -24.14 5.66 20.37
N GLY A 318 -24.49 6.93 20.52
CA GLY A 318 -23.54 8.00 20.78
C GLY A 318 -22.59 8.29 19.61
N VAL A 319 -23.10 8.17 18.39
CA VAL A 319 -22.43 8.54 17.13
C VAL A 319 -23.02 9.85 16.63
N ASP A 320 -22.16 10.82 16.31
CA ASP A 320 -22.61 12.12 15.81
C ASP A 320 -22.82 12.09 14.29
N VAL A 321 -23.67 12.97 13.78
CA VAL A 321 -23.87 13.20 12.33
C VAL A 321 -23.33 14.60 12.00
N LYS A 322 -22.44 14.70 11.01
CA LYS A 322 -21.67 15.93 10.73
C LYS A 322 -22.55 17.18 10.58
N ASN A 323 -23.68 17.07 9.88
CA ASN A 323 -24.69 18.11 9.72
C ASN A 323 -25.95 17.49 9.08
N SER A 324 -27.01 18.29 8.93
CA SER A 324 -28.28 17.87 8.32
C SER A 324 -28.19 17.52 6.83
N GLY A 325 -27.07 17.79 6.16
CA GLY A 325 -26.83 17.42 4.76
C GLY A 325 -26.46 15.94 4.59
N VAL A 326 -26.04 15.25 5.65
CA VAL A 326 -25.69 13.83 5.63
C VAL A 326 -26.97 12.99 5.64
N LYS A 327 -27.26 12.32 4.51
CA LYS A 327 -28.54 11.61 4.32
C LYS A 327 -28.44 10.16 4.79
N ILE A 328 -28.91 9.90 6.01
CA ILE A 328 -28.93 8.55 6.63
C ILE A 328 -30.29 8.14 7.20
N ALA A 329 -31.36 8.91 6.97
CA ALA A 329 -32.69 8.60 7.53
C ALA A 329 -33.37 7.36 6.92
N LYS A 330 -32.82 6.80 5.84
CA LYS A 330 -33.38 5.64 5.11
C LYS A 330 -32.29 4.64 4.73
N LEU A 331 -31.43 4.31 5.69
CA LEU A 331 -30.37 3.33 5.46
C LEU A 331 -30.97 1.95 5.18
N ASP A 332 -30.29 1.14 4.38
CA ASP A 332 -30.57 -0.30 4.34
C ASP A 332 -30.43 -0.86 5.76
N ALA A 333 -31.36 -1.69 6.20
CA ALA A 333 -31.42 -2.13 7.60
C ALA A 333 -30.15 -2.82 8.10
N ARG A 334 -29.34 -3.36 7.18
CA ARG A 334 -28.04 -3.98 7.46
C ARG A 334 -26.95 -2.96 7.82
N MET A 335 -27.16 -1.68 7.56
CA MET A 335 -26.24 -0.63 8.00
C MET A 335 -26.40 -0.27 9.49
N GLY A 336 -27.46 -0.74 10.16
CA GLY A 336 -27.64 -0.53 11.61
C GLY A 336 -26.48 -1.11 12.44
N PRO A 337 -26.15 -2.40 12.26
CA PRO A 337 -24.97 -3.02 12.87
C PRO A 337 -23.65 -2.27 12.64
N VAL A 338 -23.47 -1.60 11.50
CA VAL A 338 -22.26 -0.81 11.19
C VAL A 338 -22.08 0.33 12.20
N ILE A 339 -23.13 1.10 12.45
CA ILE A 339 -23.11 2.24 13.39
C ILE A 339 -22.78 1.75 14.80
N VAL A 340 -23.40 0.65 15.23
CA VAL A 340 -23.18 0.03 16.56
C VAL A 340 -21.73 -0.47 16.69
N ALA A 341 -21.24 -1.21 15.68
CA ALA A 341 -19.90 -1.80 15.71
C ALA A 341 -18.82 -0.72 15.79
N ILE A 342 -18.94 0.36 15.02
CA ILE A 342 -17.98 1.46 15.02
C ILE A 342 -18.00 2.21 16.36
N ALA A 343 -19.18 2.46 16.93
CA ALA A 343 -19.31 3.09 18.24
C ALA A 343 -18.57 2.29 19.33
N ASP A 344 -18.75 0.97 19.34
CA ASP A 344 -18.14 0.11 20.33
C ASP A 344 -16.64 -0.06 20.15
N VAL A 345 -16.16 -0.24 18.92
CA VAL A 345 -14.73 -0.36 18.64
C VAL A 345 -14.03 0.95 18.95
N ALA A 346 -14.59 2.10 18.56
CA ALA A 346 -14.04 3.41 18.90
C ALA A 346 -13.90 3.59 20.42
N ARG A 347 -14.92 3.19 21.19
CA ARG A 347 -14.87 3.22 22.66
C ARG A 347 -13.77 2.30 23.21
N SER A 348 -13.63 1.09 22.68
CA SER A 348 -12.60 0.13 23.12
C SER A 348 -11.18 0.60 22.84
N LEU A 349 -10.99 1.39 21.79
CA LEU A 349 -9.71 1.97 21.39
C LEU A 349 -9.44 3.34 22.05
N GLY A 350 -10.35 3.83 22.91
CA GLY A 350 -10.25 5.14 23.55
C GLY A 350 -10.34 6.32 22.58
N LEU A 351 -11.02 6.13 21.44
CA LEU A 351 -11.16 7.16 20.41
C LEU A 351 -12.29 8.14 20.73
N PRO A 352 -12.24 9.36 20.15
CA PRO A 352 -13.37 10.28 20.20
C PRO A 352 -14.65 9.65 19.65
N ARG A 353 -15.79 10.25 19.99
CA ARG A 353 -17.09 9.87 19.41
C ARG A 353 -17.00 9.81 17.88
N PRO A 354 -17.41 8.69 17.25
CA PRO A 354 -17.45 8.61 15.80
C PRO A 354 -18.40 9.65 15.22
N VAL A 355 -18.07 10.17 14.04
CA VAL A 355 -18.90 11.14 13.32
C VAL A 355 -19.17 10.63 11.91
N ILE A 356 -20.45 10.40 11.57
CA ILE A 356 -20.85 10.07 10.21
C ILE A 356 -20.73 11.33 9.34
N THR A 357 -19.93 11.23 8.29
CA THR A 357 -19.62 12.34 7.38
C THR A 357 -20.30 12.24 6.03
N SER A 358 -20.76 11.05 5.63
CA SER A 358 -21.49 10.82 4.38
C SER A 358 -22.35 9.55 4.47
N GLY A 359 -23.45 9.55 3.71
CA GLY A 359 -24.41 8.46 3.55
C GLY A 359 -24.92 8.47 2.10
N ASN A 360 -26.22 8.60 1.87
CA ASN A 360 -26.80 8.77 0.52
C ASN A 360 -26.88 10.24 0.07
N ASP A 361 -25.85 11.02 0.36
CA ASP A 361 -25.69 12.38 -0.13
C ASP A 361 -25.06 12.41 -1.54
N SER A 362 -25.16 13.55 -2.22
CA SER A 362 -24.66 13.73 -3.59
C SER A 362 -23.13 13.88 -3.61
N GLY A 363 -22.44 13.35 -4.64
CA GLY A 363 -20.99 13.54 -4.83
C GLY A 363 -20.19 12.24 -4.97
N HIS A 364 -20.86 11.09 -4.88
CA HIS A 364 -20.25 9.78 -5.07
C HIS A 364 -20.10 9.39 -6.54
N MET A 365 -19.18 8.48 -6.83
CA MET A 365 -18.98 7.95 -8.17
C MET A 365 -20.18 7.09 -8.62
N THR A 366 -20.45 7.08 -9.92
CA THR A 366 -21.46 6.19 -10.52
C THR A 366 -21.21 4.74 -10.10
N GLY A 367 -22.24 4.09 -9.54
CA GLY A 367 -22.17 2.72 -9.05
C GLY A 367 -21.86 2.57 -7.55
N SER A 368 -21.57 3.66 -6.84
CA SER A 368 -21.33 3.63 -5.38
C SER A 368 -22.54 3.09 -4.60
N LEU A 369 -22.26 2.28 -3.57
CA LEU A 369 -23.27 1.73 -2.67
C LEU A 369 -23.88 2.78 -1.73
N HIS A 370 -23.27 3.97 -1.62
CA HIS A 370 -23.87 5.12 -0.96
C HIS A 370 -25.25 5.46 -1.54
N PHE A 371 -25.38 5.43 -2.87
CA PHE A 371 -26.65 5.71 -3.56
C PHE A 371 -27.73 4.64 -3.30
N LYS A 372 -27.31 3.45 -2.86
CA LYS A 372 -28.19 2.34 -2.49
C LYS A 372 -28.47 2.28 -0.99
N ASN A 373 -28.09 3.32 -0.22
CA ASN A 373 -28.22 3.34 1.23
C ASN A 373 -27.43 2.23 1.96
N ARG A 374 -26.38 1.69 1.32
CA ARG A 374 -25.58 0.55 1.78
C ARG A 374 -24.13 0.91 2.11
N ALA A 375 -23.80 2.19 2.21
CA ALA A 375 -22.47 2.64 2.59
C ALA A 375 -22.51 3.87 3.48
N LEU A 376 -21.50 4.01 4.33
CA LEU A 376 -21.31 5.12 5.26
C LEU A 376 -19.83 5.48 5.35
N ASP A 377 -19.56 6.78 5.41
CA ASP A 377 -18.22 7.30 5.73
C ASP A 377 -18.22 7.90 7.13
N PHE A 378 -17.20 7.56 7.92
CA PHE A 378 -16.97 8.11 9.25
C PHE A 378 -15.68 8.92 9.27
N ARG A 379 -15.70 10.07 9.94
CA ARG A 379 -14.56 10.98 10.06
C ARG A 379 -13.29 10.26 10.50
N GLY A 380 -12.20 10.46 9.76
CA GLY A 380 -10.87 9.92 10.06
C GLY A 380 -9.76 10.97 10.08
N ASN A 381 -10.08 12.25 9.84
CA ASN A 381 -9.08 13.33 9.74
C ASN A 381 -8.32 13.61 11.05
N ASN A 382 -8.88 13.20 12.18
CA ASN A 382 -8.32 13.33 13.52
C ASN A 382 -7.65 12.03 14.00
N LEU A 383 -7.61 10.99 13.16
CA LEU A 383 -6.99 9.71 13.50
C LEU A 383 -5.61 9.61 12.85
N LYS A 384 -4.62 9.12 13.62
CA LYS A 384 -3.38 8.61 13.04
C LYS A 384 -3.72 7.46 12.11
N ILE A 385 -3.00 7.33 10.99
CA ILE A 385 -3.27 6.28 9.97
C ILE A 385 -3.29 4.88 10.61
N SER A 386 -2.33 4.57 11.48
CA SER A 386 -2.26 3.28 12.18
C SER A 386 -3.46 3.01 13.10
N VAL A 387 -4.01 4.06 13.72
CA VAL A 387 -5.20 3.98 14.57
C VAL A 387 -6.46 3.79 13.72
N GLY A 388 -6.57 4.51 12.61
CA GLY A 388 -7.66 4.34 11.65
C GLY A 388 -7.68 2.94 11.02
N GLN A 389 -6.51 2.40 10.68
CA GLN A 389 -6.37 1.03 10.18
C GLN A 389 -6.76 -0.02 11.23
N ARG A 390 -6.38 0.19 12.50
CA ARG A 390 -6.81 -0.69 13.60
C ARG A 390 -8.33 -0.63 13.81
N LEU A 391 -8.92 0.57 13.80
CA LEU A 391 -10.36 0.75 13.85
C LEU A 391 -11.06 0.00 12.71
N ALA A 392 -10.57 0.10 11.48
CA ALA A 392 -11.11 -0.63 10.34
C ALA A 392 -11.04 -2.16 10.52
N ALA A 393 -9.91 -2.68 10.96
CA ALA A 393 -9.72 -4.13 11.17
C ALA A 393 -10.66 -4.69 12.25
N ASP A 394 -10.78 -3.99 13.37
CA ASP A 394 -11.61 -4.41 14.50
C ASP A 394 -13.12 -4.32 14.15
N VAL A 395 -13.51 -3.29 13.38
CA VAL A 395 -14.88 -3.15 12.85
C VAL A 395 -15.20 -4.24 11.83
N ALA A 396 -14.28 -4.53 10.90
CA ALA A 396 -14.43 -5.61 9.92
C ALA A 396 -14.63 -6.97 10.60
N THR A 397 -13.81 -7.24 11.63
CA THR A 397 -13.91 -8.48 12.43
C THR A 397 -15.28 -8.60 13.10
N ARG A 398 -15.83 -7.48 13.58
CA ARG A 398 -17.12 -7.46 14.28
C ARG A 398 -18.33 -7.60 13.36
N LEU A 399 -18.25 -7.06 12.15
CA LEU A 399 -19.34 -7.07 11.17
C LEU A 399 -19.39 -8.35 10.33
N GLY A 400 -18.23 -8.96 10.09
CA GLY A 400 -18.12 -10.18 9.30
C GLY A 400 -18.11 -9.94 7.78
N ALA A 401 -18.05 -11.04 7.03
CA ALA A 401 -17.67 -11.04 5.61
C ALA A 401 -18.65 -10.35 4.64
N GLY A 402 -19.86 -9.99 5.09
CA GLY A 402 -20.83 -9.26 4.27
C GLY A 402 -20.56 -7.76 4.16
N TYR A 403 -19.55 -7.24 4.86
CA TYR A 403 -19.21 -5.82 4.89
C TYR A 403 -17.76 -5.60 4.43
N ASP A 404 -17.56 -4.63 3.56
CA ASP A 404 -16.25 -4.11 3.22
C ASP A 404 -15.97 -2.88 4.10
N VAL A 405 -14.88 -2.91 4.87
CA VAL A 405 -14.50 -1.89 5.87
C VAL A 405 -13.08 -1.44 5.58
N ILE A 406 -12.88 -0.16 5.26
CA ILE A 406 -11.58 0.37 4.83
C ILE A 406 -11.34 1.75 5.46
N PHE A 407 -10.15 1.96 6.02
CA PHE A 407 -9.70 3.31 6.37
C PHE A 407 -9.00 3.95 5.17
N GLU A 408 -9.71 4.84 4.47
CA GLU A 408 -9.20 5.52 3.28
C GLU A 408 -8.28 6.68 3.65
N THR A 409 -7.07 6.68 3.09
CA THR A 409 -6.08 7.73 3.29
C THR A 409 -5.84 8.52 2.01
N PHE A 410 -5.83 9.84 2.12
CA PHE A 410 -5.65 10.76 1.00
C PHE A 410 -4.44 11.65 1.22
N ALA A 411 -3.92 12.23 0.13
CA ALA A 411 -2.84 13.21 0.19
C ALA A 411 -3.20 14.44 1.04
N ASN A 412 -4.49 14.79 1.13
CA ASN A 412 -5.02 15.72 2.11
C ASN A 412 -5.61 14.94 3.30
N PRO A 413 -4.96 14.92 4.47
CA PRO A 413 -5.43 14.16 5.63
C PRO A 413 -6.82 14.57 6.13
N ALA A 414 -7.28 15.79 5.81
CA ALA A 414 -8.64 16.25 6.14
C ALA A 414 -9.74 15.40 5.49
N ARG A 415 -9.39 14.63 4.44
CA ARG A 415 -10.30 13.73 3.73
C ARG A 415 -10.24 12.29 4.22
N ASN A 416 -9.33 11.95 5.13
CA ASN A 416 -9.25 10.59 5.66
C ASN A 416 -10.56 10.23 6.36
N HIS A 417 -11.04 9.03 6.10
CA HIS A 417 -12.28 8.54 6.67
C HIS A 417 -12.28 7.00 6.70
N LEU A 418 -13.08 6.45 7.61
CA LEU A 418 -13.42 5.03 7.59
C LEU A 418 -14.65 4.86 6.69
N HIS A 419 -14.47 4.19 5.56
CA HIS A 419 -15.53 3.80 4.64
C HIS A 419 -16.02 2.40 5.02
N VAL A 420 -17.33 2.22 5.11
CA VAL A 420 -17.96 0.91 5.32
C VAL A 420 -19.13 0.73 4.39
N GLU A 421 -19.16 -0.38 3.66
CA GLU A 421 -20.26 -0.73 2.78
C GLU A 421 -20.72 -2.19 2.97
N TYR A 422 -22.03 -2.43 2.82
CA TYR A 422 -22.62 -3.76 2.82
C TYR A 422 -22.75 -4.27 1.38
N ASP A 423 -21.84 -5.17 1.01
CA ASP A 423 -21.81 -5.86 -0.29
C ASP A 423 -21.66 -7.37 -0.07
N PRO A 424 -22.77 -8.09 0.19
CA PRO A 424 -22.73 -9.52 0.41
C PRO A 424 -22.32 -10.20 -0.90
N LYS A 425 -21.19 -10.91 -0.84
CA LYS A 425 -20.56 -11.58 -1.99
C LYS A 425 -21.20 -12.93 -2.31
#